data_AF-A0A2A5VMW2-F1
#
_entry.id   AF-A0A2A5VMW2-F1
#
_cell.length_a   1.000
_cell.length_b   1.000
_cell.length_c   1.000
_cell.angle_alpha   90.00
_cell.angle_beta   90.00
_cell.angle_gamma   90.00
#
_symmetry.space_group_name_H-M   'P 1'
#
loop_
_entity.id
_entity.type
_entity.pdbx_description
1 polymer ?
#
loop_
_entity_poly.entity_id
_entity_poly.type
_entity_poly.pdbx_seq_one_letter_code
_entity_poly.pdbx_strand_id
1 'polypeptide(L)'
;MTFIAGLQLGRLPMNTKELLSVPPEVLAKALLNRRILLKEQLPTVIRTLEAEEQNLEPKVSRAVEKHQQANDSVSSLKLIRDSAQKDAGGLLPKVREFRNELIDSGGMVNLDPEWKKEKLFEELETIEEMIQTSALDHKAEKKLLDQRKKLLEKNEKWLQFRRETNPEMAEYIDSRRKMSKLFKTADKSHRDMLKAVEKAQPLHEKKRAMQDELREIRRQKDRAKELLHQSDEAIIHWERRLKDGFEELGQGYPDLLASRKIIEGGGPSSFAKKESKKNQRKLEKTTPPSQKKGGEEE
;
A
#
# COMPACT_ATOMS: atom_id res chain seq x y z
N MET A 1 -34.22 33.49 -30.99
CA MET A 1 -32.79 33.64 -31.36
C MET A 1 -32.22 32.25 -31.52
N THR A 2 -32.01 31.85 -32.76
CA THR A 2 -31.66 30.52 -33.23
C THR A 2 -30.29 30.06 -32.72
N PHE A 3 -30.28 28.94 -31.98
CA PHE A 3 -29.09 28.17 -31.64
C PHE A 3 -28.49 27.61 -32.94
N ILE A 4 -27.34 28.13 -33.36
CA ILE A 4 -26.59 27.56 -34.48
C ILE A 4 -25.85 26.32 -33.96
N ALA A 5 -26.19 25.20 -34.59
CA ALA A 5 -25.69 23.86 -34.31
C ALA A 5 -24.16 23.81 -34.29
N GLY A 6 -23.60 23.51 -33.11
CA GLY A 6 -22.22 23.08 -32.97
C GLY A 6 -22.07 21.70 -33.60
N LEU A 7 -21.14 21.58 -34.56
CA LEU A 7 -20.67 20.28 -35.06
C LEU A 7 -19.98 19.53 -33.91
N GLN A 8 -20.76 18.74 -33.18
CA GLN A 8 -20.29 17.74 -32.23
C GLN A 8 -19.56 16.61 -32.98
N LEU A 9 -18.28 16.83 -33.28
CA LEU A 9 -17.31 15.75 -33.53
C LEU A 9 -16.69 15.24 -32.20
N GLY A 10 -17.41 15.45 -31.10
CA GLY A 10 -17.13 14.83 -29.82
C GLY A 10 -17.62 13.38 -29.82
N ARG A 11 -16.75 12.46 -30.24
CA ARG A 11 -16.86 11.02 -29.95
C ARG A 11 -18.06 10.30 -30.60
N LEU A 12 -18.18 10.37 -31.93
CA LEU A 12 -19.02 9.42 -32.67
C LEU A 12 -18.22 8.13 -32.93
N PRO A 13 -18.75 6.92 -32.65
CA PRO A 13 -18.17 5.67 -33.12
C PRO A 13 -18.33 5.60 -34.64
N MET A 14 -17.36 6.17 -35.36
CA MET A 14 -17.34 6.16 -36.82
C MET A 14 -17.00 4.76 -37.32
N ASN A 15 -17.78 4.24 -38.27
CA ASN A 15 -17.44 2.99 -38.94
C ASN A 15 -16.18 3.18 -39.80
N THR A 16 -15.41 2.10 -40.03
CA THR A 16 -14.15 2.16 -40.81
C THR A 16 -14.34 2.70 -42.23
N LYS A 17 -15.49 2.39 -42.85
CA LYS A 17 -15.89 2.93 -44.16
C LYS A 17 -16.18 4.43 -44.14
N GLU A 18 -16.77 4.92 -43.04
CA GLU A 18 -17.04 6.35 -42.85
C GLU A 18 -15.73 7.12 -42.66
N LEU A 19 -14.77 6.61 -41.86
CA LEU A 19 -13.45 7.24 -41.68
C LEU A 19 -12.65 7.37 -42.98
N LEU A 20 -12.73 6.38 -43.87
CA LEU A 20 -12.06 6.40 -45.17
C LEU A 20 -12.71 7.38 -46.16
N SER A 21 -14.00 7.70 -45.95
CA SER A 21 -14.73 8.65 -46.80
C SER A 21 -14.49 10.12 -46.45
N VAL A 22 -13.96 10.40 -45.25
CA VAL A 22 -13.72 11.78 -44.80
C VAL A 22 -12.45 12.33 -45.45
N PRO A 23 -12.47 13.56 -46.02
CA PRO A 23 -11.28 14.19 -46.56
C PRO A 23 -10.23 14.45 -45.46
N PRO A 24 -8.93 14.30 -45.75
CA PRO A 24 -7.86 14.56 -44.77
C PRO A 24 -7.90 16.01 -44.25
N GLU A 25 -8.35 16.96 -45.06
CA GLU A 25 -8.56 18.36 -44.66
C GLU A 25 -9.59 18.51 -43.54
N VAL A 26 -10.69 17.76 -43.58
CA VAL A 26 -11.75 17.84 -42.57
C VAL A 26 -11.24 17.29 -41.24
N LEU A 27 -10.49 16.19 -41.28
CA LEU A 27 -9.85 15.61 -40.09
C LEU A 27 -8.81 16.56 -39.49
N ALA A 28 -7.97 17.17 -40.33
CA ALA A 28 -6.96 18.11 -39.89
C ALA A 28 -7.58 19.38 -39.28
N LYS A 29 -8.65 19.93 -39.88
CA LYS A 29 -9.42 21.04 -39.31
C LYS A 29 -10.05 20.66 -37.96
N ALA A 30 -10.62 19.46 -37.84
CA ALA A 30 -11.18 18.99 -36.58
C ALA A 30 -10.11 18.83 -35.48
N LEU A 31 -8.93 18.29 -35.83
CA LEU A 31 -7.79 18.18 -34.92
C LEU A 31 -7.25 19.55 -34.49
N LEU A 32 -7.14 20.49 -35.43
CA LEU A 32 -6.73 21.87 -35.15
C LEU A 32 -7.71 22.55 -34.19
N ASN A 33 -9.02 22.51 -34.50
CA ASN A 33 -10.06 23.10 -33.66
C ASN A 33 -10.04 22.51 -32.23
N ARG A 34 -9.83 21.19 -32.11
CA ARG A 34 -9.68 20.54 -30.81
C ARG A 34 -8.45 21.06 -30.05
N ARG A 35 -7.32 21.27 -30.73
CA ARG A 35 -6.08 21.78 -30.11
C ARG A 35 -6.23 23.23 -29.66
N ILE A 36 -6.89 24.08 -30.46
CA ILE A 36 -7.21 25.46 -30.09
C ILE A 36 -8.09 25.49 -28.84
N LEU A 37 -9.19 24.72 -28.84
CA LEU A 37 -10.08 24.62 -27.69
C LEU A 37 -9.36 24.10 -26.44
N LEU A 38 -8.48 23.11 -26.59
CA LEU A 38 -7.65 22.64 -25.48
C LEU A 38 -6.73 23.74 -24.94
N LYS A 39 -6.06 24.50 -25.81
CA LYS A 39 -5.19 25.62 -25.42
C LYS A 39 -5.96 26.70 -24.65
N GLU A 40 -7.21 26.98 -25.02
CA GLU A 40 -8.06 27.93 -24.32
C GLU A 40 -8.51 27.42 -22.94
N GLN A 41 -8.80 26.13 -22.82
CA GLN A 41 -9.35 25.54 -21.59
C GLN A 41 -8.28 25.15 -20.55
N LEU A 42 -7.10 24.68 -21.00
CA LEU A 42 -6.04 24.18 -20.13
C LEU A 42 -5.56 25.19 -19.06
N PRO A 43 -5.41 26.50 -19.34
CA PRO A 43 -5.04 27.47 -18.30
C PRO A 43 -6.04 27.54 -17.14
N THR A 44 -7.34 27.42 -17.42
CA THR A 44 -8.38 27.40 -16.40
C THR A 44 -8.28 26.12 -15.57
N VAL A 45 -8.07 24.97 -16.22
CA VAL A 45 -7.87 23.67 -15.53
C VAL A 45 -6.62 23.67 -14.66
N ILE A 46 -5.52 24.29 -15.12
CA ILE A 46 -4.30 24.43 -14.32
C ILE A 46 -4.57 25.27 -13.08
N ARG A 47 -5.27 26.40 -13.21
CA ARG A 47 -5.64 27.26 -12.06
C ARG A 47 -6.52 26.52 -11.05
N THR A 48 -7.49 25.73 -11.50
CA THR A 48 -8.33 24.94 -10.59
C THR A 48 -7.51 23.89 -9.84
N LEU A 49 -6.61 23.17 -10.55
CA LEU A 49 -5.72 22.18 -9.93
C LEU A 49 -4.72 22.82 -8.97
N GLU A 50 -4.21 24.02 -9.26
CA GLU A 50 -3.34 24.77 -8.36
C GLU A 50 -4.09 25.22 -7.09
N ALA A 51 -5.34 25.67 -7.23
CA ALA A 51 -6.17 26.01 -6.08
C ALA A 51 -6.51 24.77 -5.22
N GLU A 52 -6.80 23.63 -5.85
CA GLU A 52 -7.02 22.36 -5.16
C GLU A 52 -5.77 21.90 -4.40
N GLU A 53 -4.60 21.99 -5.02
CA GLU A 53 -3.31 21.68 -4.38
C GLU A 53 -3.07 22.57 -3.15
N GLN A 54 -3.21 23.90 -3.29
CA GLN A 54 -3.04 24.85 -2.19
C GLN A 54 -4.02 24.60 -1.02
N ASN A 55 -5.22 24.12 -1.32
CA ASN A 55 -6.21 23.76 -0.31
C ASN A 55 -5.92 22.42 0.38
N LEU A 56 -5.36 21.45 -0.34
CA LEU A 56 -5.12 20.09 0.14
C LEU A 56 -3.79 19.95 0.88
N GLU A 57 -2.75 20.64 0.44
CA GLU A 57 -1.40 20.62 1.04
C GLU A 57 -1.38 20.86 2.56
N PRO A 58 -2.04 21.90 3.13
CA PRO A 58 -2.07 22.10 4.58
C PRO A 58 -2.89 21.02 5.32
N LYS A 59 -3.83 20.34 4.64
CA LYS A 59 -4.58 19.22 5.24
C LYS A 59 -3.71 17.98 5.33
N VAL A 60 -2.91 17.73 4.29
CA VAL A 60 -1.93 16.64 4.25
C VAL A 60 -0.86 16.84 5.32
N SER A 61 -0.29 18.04 5.44
CA SER A 61 0.73 18.32 6.47
C SER A 61 0.20 18.04 7.88
N ARG A 62 -1.00 18.55 8.21
CA ARG A 62 -1.67 18.28 9.49
C ARG A 62 -1.93 16.79 9.71
N ALA A 63 -2.27 16.03 8.67
CA ALA A 63 -2.47 14.58 8.77
C ALA A 63 -1.16 13.83 9.01
N VAL A 64 -0.07 14.27 8.37
CA VAL A 64 1.29 13.74 8.58
C VAL A 64 1.74 13.97 10.01
N GLU A 65 1.61 15.19 10.52
CA GLU A 65 1.98 15.56 11.89
C GLU A 65 1.19 14.76 12.93
N LYS A 66 -0.14 14.66 12.77
CA LYS A 66 -0.99 13.85 13.68
C LYS A 66 -0.57 12.38 13.70
N HIS A 67 -0.26 11.82 12.54
CA HIS A 67 0.23 10.45 12.45
C HIS A 67 1.61 10.30 13.11
N GLN A 68 2.52 11.26 12.92
CA GLN A 68 3.83 11.27 13.57
C GLN A 68 3.69 11.31 15.09
N GLN A 69 2.90 12.23 15.63
CA GLN A 69 2.62 12.31 17.08
C GLN A 69 2.06 10.99 17.65
N ALA A 70 1.13 10.36 16.92
CA ALA A 70 0.59 9.06 17.30
C ALA A 70 1.70 7.98 17.28
N ASN A 71 2.55 7.96 16.26
CA ASN A 71 3.67 7.02 16.16
C ASN A 71 4.72 7.23 17.27
N ASP A 72 4.99 8.48 17.65
CA ASP A 72 5.91 8.83 18.74
C ASP A 72 5.35 8.39 20.11
N SER A 73 4.03 8.47 20.29
CA SER A 73 3.38 7.91 21.47
C SER A 73 3.50 6.39 21.54
N VAL A 74 3.39 5.69 20.39
CA VAL A 74 3.59 4.24 20.32
C VAL A 74 5.05 3.86 20.58
N SER A 75 6.01 4.61 20.02
CA SER A 75 7.44 4.33 20.19
C SER A 75 7.89 4.52 21.63
N SER A 76 7.46 5.59 22.30
CA SER A 76 7.76 5.82 23.72
C SER A 76 7.18 4.73 24.64
N LEU A 77 5.95 4.27 24.37
CA LEU A 77 5.35 3.15 25.10
C LEU A 77 6.09 1.83 24.87
N LYS A 78 6.58 1.57 23.65
CA LYS A 78 7.44 0.41 23.35
C LYS A 78 8.73 0.46 24.15
N LEU A 79 9.41 1.61 24.21
CA LEU A 79 10.65 1.76 24.98
C LEU A 79 10.44 1.46 26.48
N ILE A 80 9.34 1.93 27.06
CA ILE A 80 8.99 1.66 28.47
C ILE A 80 8.65 0.18 28.69
N ARG A 81 7.91 -0.42 27.75
CA ARG A 81 7.57 -1.85 27.80
C ARG A 81 8.84 -2.70 27.76
N ASP A 82 9.71 -2.45 26.78
CA ASP A 82 10.88 -3.26 26.49
C ASP A 82 11.92 -3.15 27.63
N SER A 83 12.09 -1.96 28.21
CA SER A 83 12.96 -1.79 29.38
C SER A 83 12.42 -2.53 30.61
N ALA A 84 11.13 -2.38 30.91
CA ALA A 84 10.50 -3.07 32.04
C ALA A 84 10.49 -4.60 31.87
N GLN A 85 10.26 -5.11 30.65
CA GLN A 85 10.34 -6.55 30.35
C GLN A 85 11.77 -7.06 30.53
N LYS A 86 12.77 -6.34 30.02
CA LYS A 86 14.18 -6.71 30.16
C LYS A 86 14.60 -6.76 31.63
N ASP A 87 14.24 -5.75 32.41
CA ASP A 87 14.56 -5.69 33.84
C ASP A 87 13.87 -6.81 34.62
N ALA A 88 12.61 -7.12 34.29
CA ALA A 88 11.89 -8.22 34.91
C ALA A 88 12.47 -9.59 34.54
N GLY A 89 12.84 -9.78 33.27
CA GLY A 89 13.53 -10.98 32.79
C GLY A 89 14.89 -11.18 33.48
N GLY A 90 15.64 -10.10 33.72
CA GLY A 90 16.91 -10.15 34.47
C GLY A 90 16.76 -10.48 35.97
N LEU A 91 15.58 -10.25 36.55
CA LEU A 91 15.28 -10.66 37.94
C LEU A 91 14.84 -12.12 38.05
N LEU A 92 14.37 -12.73 36.96
CA LEU A 92 13.83 -14.09 36.98
C LEU A 92 14.89 -15.13 37.43
N PRO A 93 16.15 -15.12 36.93
CA PRO A 93 17.20 -16.01 37.43
C PRO A 93 17.52 -15.78 38.92
N LYS A 94 17.62 -14.52 39.36
CA LYS A 94 17.92 -14.19 40.76
C LYS A 94 16.82 -14.68 41.71
N VAL A 95 15.57 -14.55 41.30
CA VAL A 95 14.42 -15.07 42.08
C VAL A 95 14.43 -16.60 42.11
N ARG A 96 14.93 -17.27 41.06
CA ARG A 96 15.16 -18.73 41.04
C ARG A 96 16.30 -19.14 41.97
N GLU A 97 17.42 -18.41 41.97
CA GLU A 97 18.57 -18.64 42.86
C GLU A 97 18.17 -18.51 44.33
N PHE A 98 17.57 -17.37 44.73
CA PHE A 98 17.07 -17.19 46.09
C PHE A 98 16.07 -18.27 46.50
N ARG A 99 15.22 -18.73 45.57
CA ARG A 99 14.32 -19.85 45.86
C ARG A 99 15.09 -21.13 46.18
N ASN A 100 16.09 -21.48 45.38
CA ASN A 100 16.88 -22.69 45.56
C ASN A 100 17.65 -22.66 46.88
N GLU A 101 18.29 -21.53 47.20
CA GLU A 101 18.98 -21.31 48.48
C GLU A 101 18.03 -21.47 49.68
N LEU A 102 16.78 -20.99 49.55
CA LEU A 102 15.77 -21.18 50.59
C LEU A 102 15.22 -22.60 50.70
N ILE A 103 15.30 -23.40 49.64
CA ILE A 103 14.97 -24.83 49.67
C ILE A 103 16.10 -25.59 50.36
N ASP A 104 17.35 -25.32 49.97
CA ASP A 104 18.55 -25.99 50.48
C ASP A 104 18.78 -25.70 51.98
N SER A 105 18.49 -24.48 52.43
CA SER A 105 18.57 -24.09 53.85
C SER A 105 17.44 -24.65 54.72
N GLY A 106 16.42 -25.30 54.15
CA GLY A 106 15.28 -25.84 54.91
C GLY A 106 14.36 -24.79 55.53
N GLY A 107 14.61 -23.48 55.32
CA GLY A 107 13.77 -22.37 55.79
C GLY A 107 12.38 -22.32 55.15
N MET A 108 12.17 -23.10 54.09
CA MET A 108 10.88 -23.29 53.45
C MET A 108 10.02 -24.32 54.20
N VAL A 109 9.55 -23.99 55.42
CA VAL A 109 8.52 -24.81 56.10
C VAL A 109 7.28 -24.87 55.18
N ASN A 110 7.04 -26.06 54.66
CA ASN A 110 6.23 -26.32 53.47
C ASN A 110 4.76 -26.50 53.85
N LEU A 111 3.86 -25.72 53.25
CA LEU A 111 2.40 -25.91 53.35
C LEU A 111 1.71 -25.96 51.97
N ASP A 112 2.45 -25.98 50.84
CA ASP A 112 1.86 -26.17 49.51
C ASP A 112 2.88 -26.79 48.53
N PRO A 113 2.49 -27.78 47.69
CA PRO A 113 3.41 -28.62 46.93
C PRO A 113 4.12 -27.87 45.78
N GLU A 114 5.37 -28.24 45.55
CA GLU A 114 6.36 -27.54 44.70
C GLU A 114 5.94 -27.37 43.24
N TRP A 115 5.20 -28.33 42.69
CA TRP A 115 4.68 -28.30 41.32
C TRP A 115 3.78 -27.10 41.03
N LYS A 116 3.11 -26.55 42.06
CA LYS A 116 2.23 -25.37 41.94
C LYS A 116 3.03 -24.06 41.82
N LYS A 117 4.30 -24.06 42.24
CA LYS A 117 5.22 -22.92 42.16
C LYS A 117 6.01 -22.93 40.85
N GLU A 118 6.47 -24.10 40.41
CA GLU A 118 7.14 -24.27 39.09
C GLU A 118 6.23 -23.91 37.93
N LYS A 119 4.99 -24.42 37.93
CA LYS A 119 3.99 -24.06 36.91
C LYS A 119 3.83 -22.56 36.73
N LEU A 120 3.98 -21.77 37.78
CA LEU A 120 3.82 -20.32 37.68
C LEU A 120 4.99 -19.63 36.96
N PHE A 121 6.22 -20.14 37.07
CA PHE A 121 7.36 -19.61 36.30
C PHE A 121 7.25 -20.02 34.84
N GLU A 122 6.93 -21.29 34.59
CA GLU A 122 6.70 -21.83 33.25
C GLU A 122 5.53 -21.10 32.56
N GLU A 123 4.43 -20.86 33.27
CA GLU A 123 3.29 -20.09 32.75
C GLU A 123 3.66 -18.62 32.44
N LEU A 124 4.54 -18.00 33.24
CA LEU A 124 5.01 -16.64 32.95
C LEU A 124 5.97 -16.58 31.75
N GLU A 125 6.89 -17.54 31.63
CA GLU A 125 7.80 -17.65 30.49
C GLU A 125 7.05 -18.00 29.21
N THR A 126 6.12 -18.96 29.23
CA THR A 126 5.30 -19.30 28.06
C THR A 126 4.43 -18.13 27.60
N ILE A 127 3.85 -17.35 28.51
CA ILE A 127 3.12 -16.13 28.14
C ILE A 127 4.06 -15.11 27.49
N GLU A 128 5.26 -14.94 28.02
CA GLU A 128 6.27 -14.03 27.46
C GLU A 128 6.71 -14.48 26.05
N GLU A 129 7.02 -15.76 25.88
CA GLU A 129 7.37 -16.36 24.58
C GLU A 129 6.22 -16.21 23.58
N MET A 130 4.97 -16.48 23.98
CA MET A 130 3.81 -16.26 23.11
C MET A 130 3.70 -14.79 22.70
N ILE A 131 3.86 -13.84 23.62
CA ILE A 131 3.82 -12.41 23.31
C ILE A 131 4.95 -12.01 22.35
N GLN A 132 6.14 -12.60 22.48
CA GLN A 132 7.31 -12.25 21.67
C GLN A 132 7.32 -12.92 20.28
N THR A 133 6.86 -14.16 20.18
CA THR A 133 7.06 -15.01 18.99
C THR A 133 5.83 -15.14 18.12
N SER A 134 4.63 -15.05 18.69
CA SER A 134 3.42 -15.25 17.91
C SER A 134 2.90 -13.93 17.34
N ALA A 135 2.67 -13.90 16.03
CA ALA A 135 2.03 -12.80 15.31
C ALA A 135 0.53 -12.75 15.65
N LEU A 136 0.20 -12.49 16.92
CA LEU A 136 -1.15 -12.44 17.45
C LEU A 136 -1.86 -11.14 17.06
N ASP A 137 -3.17 -11.22 16.84
CA ASP A 137 -4.03 -10.05 16.81
C ASP A 137 -3.99 -9.31 18.15
N HIS A 138 -4.13 -7.97 18.14
CA HIS A 138 -4.19 -7.13 19.34
C HIS A 138 -5.21 -7.63 20.40
N LYS A 139 -6.29 -8.29 19.98
CA LYS A 139 -7.29 -8.90 20.87
C LYS A 139 -6.76 -10.12 21.62
N ALA A 140 -5.95 -10.94 20.96
CA ALA A 140 -5.38 -12.14 21.55
C ALA A 140 -4.21 -11.78 22.47
N GLU A 141 -3.37 -10.81 22.09
CA GLU A 141 -2.36 -10.23 23.00
C GLU A 141 -2.98 -9.69 24.29
N LYS A 142 -4.11 -8.98 24.20
CA LYS A 142 -4.83 -8.47 25.37
C LYS A 142 -5.27 -9.58 26.33
N LYS A 143 -5.70 -10.74 25.80
CA LYS A 143 -6.07 -11.91 26.61
C LYS A 143 -4.85 -12.49 27.36
N LEU A 144 -3.69 -12.57 26.71
CA LEU A 144 -2.44 -13.02 27.34
C LEU A 144 -2.02 -12.07 28.47
N LEU A 145 -2.11 -10.75 28.25
CA LEU A 145 -1.84 -9.76 29.30
C LEU A 145 -2.81 -9.86 30.48
N ASP A 146 -4.08 -10.23 30.25
CA ASP A 146 -5.04 -10.49 31.32
C ASP A 146 -4.75 -11.79 32.08
N GLN A 147 -4.25 -12.84 31.40
CA GLN A 147 -3.78 -14.06 32.03
C GLN A 147 -2.56 -13.78 32.92
N ARG A 148 -1.55 -13.08 32.40
CA ARG A 148 -0.36 -12.67 33.17
C ARG A 148 -0.73 -11.88 34.42
N LYS A 149 -1.60 -10.89 34.27
CA LYS A 149 -2.09 -10.07 35.40
C LYS A 149 -2.74 -10.93 36.49
N LYS A 150 -3.61 -11.87 36.11
CA LYS A 150 -4.25 -12.80 37.07
C LYS A 150 -3.22 -13.67 37.80
N LEU A 151 -2.17 -14.14 37.10
CA LEU A 151 -1.09 -14.91 37.72
C LEU A 151 -0.28 -14.07 38.71
N LEU A 152 0.04 -12.83 38.35
CA LEU A 152 0.74 -11.90 39.25
C LEU A 152 -0.10 -11.57 40.50
N GLU A 153 -1.41 -11.34 40.36
CA GLU A 153 -2.30 -11.08 41.49
C GLU A 153 -2.41 -12.28 42.45
N LYS A 154 -2.52 -13.51 41.91
CA LYS A 154 -2.49 -14.74 42.73
C LYS A 154 -1.17 -14.86 43.49
N ASN A 155 -0.05 -14.57 42.83
CA ASN A 155 1.28 -14.63 43.43
C ASN A 155 1.46 -13.58 44.54
N GLU A 156 0.99 -12.35 44.34
CA GLU A 156 1.10 -11.30 45.35
C GLU A 156 0.29 -11.56 46.62
N LYS A 157 -0.95 -12.06 46.48
CA LYS A 157 -1.78 -12.46 47.64
C LYS A 157 -1.05 -13.52 48.48
N TRP A 158 -0.40 -14.46 47.81
CA TRP A 158 0.38 -15.50 48.45
C TRP A 158 1.64 -14.96 49.14
N LEU A 159 2.38 -14.03 48.52
CA LEU A 159 3.54 -13.39 49.14
C LEU A 159 3.19 -12.51 50.35
N GLN A 160 2.04 -11.83 50.31
CA GLN A 160 1.56 -11.02 51.43
C GLN A 160 1.30 -11.88 52.66
N PHE A 161 0.55 -12.98 52.50
CA PHE A 161 0.30 -13.94 53.58
C PHE A 161 1.61 -14.48 54.18
N ARG A 162 2.62 -14.73 53.36
CA ARG A 162 3.86 -15.38 53.80
C ARG A 162 4.87 -14.43 54.45
N ARG A 163 4.82 -13.13 54.13
CA ARG A 163 5.68 -12.11 54.75
C ARG A 163 5.39 -11.96 56.24
N GLU A 164 4.12 -12.11 56.62
CA GLU A 164 3.68 -12.04 58.02
C GLU A 164 4.17 -13.25 58.83
N THR A 165 4.50 -14.36 58.16
CA THR A 165 4.88 -15.62 58.80
C THR A 165 6.39 -15.81 58.94
N ASN A 166 7.21 -15.37 57.97
CA ASN A 166 8.65 -15.69 57.94
C ASN A 166 9.54 -14.49 57.56
N PRO A 167 10.42 -14.00 58.47
CA PRO A 167 11.32 -12.88 58.20
C PRO A 167 12.57 -13.22 57.38
N GLU A 168 13.06 -14.48 57.40
CA GLU A 168 14.22 -14.95 56.60
C GLU A 168 13.95 -14.91 55.08
N MET A 169 12.69 -14.76 54.69
CA MET A 169 12.20 -14.70 53.32
C MET A 169 12.22 -13.30 52.69
N ALA A 170 12.72 -12.29 53.40
CA ALA A 170 12.60 -10.89 52.99
C ALA A 170 13.21 -10.59 51.61
N GLU A 171 14.40 -11.11 51.32
CA GLU A 171 15.12 -10.85 50.05
C GLU A 171 14.43 -11.50 48.84
N TYR A 172 13.91 -12.73 49.01
CA TYR A 172 13.07 -13.39 48.01
C TYR A 172 11.77 -12.63 47.77
N ILE A 173 11.09 -12.18 48.84
CA ILE A 173 9.84 -11.43 48.72
C ILE A 173 10.06 -10.07 48.04
N ASP A 174 11.16 -9.38 48.36
CA ASP A 174 11.47 -8.07 47.81
C ASP A 174 11.88 -8.13 46.33
N SER A 175 12.73 -9.09 45.95
CA SER A 175 13.07 -9.34 44.54
C SER A 175 11.81 -9.72 43.74
N ARG A 176 10.93 -10.54 44.33
CA ARG A 176 9.66 -10.94 43.70
C ARG A 176 8.67 -9.79 43.55
N ARG A 177 8.55 -8.92 44.55
CA ARG A 177 7.71 -7.70 44.48
C ARG A 177 8.24 -6.72 43.43
N LYS A 178 9.56 -6.53 43.35
CA LYS A 178 10.20 -5.72 42.31
C LYS A 178 9.88 -6.28 40.92
N MET A 179 10.01 -7.59 40.74
CA MET A 179 9.68 -8.25 39.47
C MET A 179 8.19 -8.12 39.11
N SER A 180 7.27 -8.31 40.06
CA SER A 180 5.82 -8.12 39.84
C SER A 180 5.49 -6.68 39.42
N LYS A 181 6.12 -5.68 40.05
CA LYS A 181 5.95 -4.26 39.69
C LYS A 181 6.41 -3.99 38.27
N LEU A 182 7.55 -4.54 37.86
CA LEU A 182 8.09 -4.37 36.50
C LEU A 182 7.15 -4.99 35.46
N PHE A 183 6.67 -6.22 35.67
CA PHE A 183 5.69 -6.84 34.77
C PHE A 183 4.37 -6.06 34.71
N LYS A 184 3.88 -5.53 35.83
CA LYS A 184 2.69 -4.66 35.81
C LYS A 184 2.91 -3.38 35.00
N THR A 185 4.10 -2.78 35.08
CA THR A 185 4.46 -1.61 34.29
C THR A 185 4.52 -1.95 32.80
N ALA A 186 5.17 -3.08 32.45
CA ALA A 186 5.22 -3.58 31.08
C ALA A 186 3.82 -3.90 30.52
N ASP A 187 2.98 -4.61 31.28
CA ASP A 187 1.62 -4.95 30.85
C ASP A 187 0.76 -3.69 30.67
N LYS A 188 0.95 -2.67 31.52
CA LYS A 188 0.25 -1.39 31.39
C LYS A 188 0.69 -0.65 30.13
N SER A 189 2.00 -0.49 29.92
CA SER A 189 2.51 0.18 28.72
C SER A 189 2.14 -0.57 27.45
N HIS A 190 2.14 -1.91 27.46
CA HIS A 190 1.67 -2.73 26.34
C HIS A 190 0.18 -2.50 26.05
N ARG A 191 -0.68 -2.52 27.08
CA ARG A 191 -2.12 -2.22 26.90
C ARG A 191 -2.37 -0.82 26.33
N ASP A 192 -1.65 0.18 26.83
CA ASP A 192 -1.80 1.55 26.36
C ASP A 192 -1.23 1.72 24.94
N MET A 193 -0.15 1.00 24.62
CA MET A 193 0.40 0.91 23.26
C MET A 193 -0.63 0.33 22.29
N LEU A 194 -1.32 -0.76 22.65
CA LEU A 194 -2.36 -1.36 21.80
C LEU A 194 -3.49 -0.37 21.51
N LYS A 195 -3.97 0.37 22.52
CA LYS A 195 -4.98 1.42 22.31
C LYS A 195 -4.46 2.55 21.42
N ALA A 196 -3.19 2.92 21.55
CA ALA A 196 -2.57 3.94 20.73
C ALA A 196 -2.45 3.49 19.26
N VAL A 197 -2.08 2.22 19.03
CA VAL A 197 -2.03 1.61 17.69
C VAL A 197 -3.43 1.55 17.07
N GLU A 198 -4.45 1.11 17.81
CA GLU A 198 -5.84 1.10 17.34
C GLU A 198 -6.32 2.50 16.91
N LYS A 199 -5.90 3.56 17.62
CA LYS A 199 -6.19 4.96 17.26
C LYS A 199 -5.35 5.48 16.08
N ALA A 200 -4.11 5.00 15.94
CA ALA A 200 -3.20 5.44 14.90
C ALA A 200 -3.55 4.85 13.51
N GLN A 201 -4.11 3.64 13.47
CA GLN A 201 -4.48 2.94 12.23
C GLN A 201 -5.37 3.78 11.28
N PRO A 202 -6.53 4.33 11.72
CA PRO A 202 -7.36 5.16 10.84
C PRO A 202 -6.67 6.48 10.45
N LEU A 203 -5.77 7.01 11.29
CA LEU A 203 -4.98 8.20 10.94
C LEU A 203 -3.99 7.90 9.80
N HIS A 204 -3.39 6.70 9.81
CA HIS A 204 -2.50 6.25 8.75
C HIS A 204 -3.23 6.09 7.41
N GLU A 205 -4.39 5.44 7.42
CA GLU A 205 -5.24 5.28 6.24
C GLU A 205 -5.66 6.64 5.67
N LYS A 206 -6.14 7.53 6.53
CA LYS A 206 -6.54 8.89 6.16
C LYS A 206 -5.37 9.71 5.60
N LYS A 207 -4.18 9.59 6.20
CA LYS A 207 -2.95 10.23 5.68
C LYS A 207 -2.61 9.69 4.30
N ARG A 208 -2.61 8.37 4.10
CA ARG A 208 -2.30 7.76 2.80
C ARG A 208 -3.26 8.23 1.71
N ALA A 209 -4.56 8.19 1.97
CA ALA A 209 -5.57 8.64 1.02
C ALA A 209 -5.34 10.11 0.59
N MET A 210 -5.13 11.02 1.54
CA MET A 210 -4.87 12.43 1.21
C MET A 210 -3.53 12.65 0.48
N GLN A 211 -2.49 11.85 0.78
CA GLN A 211 -1.22 11.91 0.07
C GLN A 211 -1.36 11.41 -1.38
N ASP A 212 -2.14 10.35 -1.59
CA ASP A 212 -2.42 9.81 -2.92
C ASP A 212 -3.23 10.80 -3.75
N GLU A 213 -4.24 11.44 -3.17
CA GLU A 213 -5.00 12.53 -3.79
C GLU A 213 -4.10 13.70 -4.21
N LEU A 214 -3.23 14.17 -3.30
CA LEU A 214 -2.28 15.26 -3.61
C LEU A 214 -1.32 14.88 -4.74
N ARG A 215 -0.84 13.63 -4.74
CA ARG A 215 0.03 13.11 -5.80
C ARG A 215 -0.68 13.08 -7.14
N GLU A 216 -1.95 12.69 -7.15
CA GLU A 216 -2.75 12.64 -8.38
C GLU A 216 -3.04 14.05 -8.91
N ILE A 217 -3.41 15.00 -8.05
CA ILE A 217 -3.59 16.42 -8.44
C ILE A 217 -2.31 16.97 -9.06
N ARG A 218 -1.14 16.73 -8.44
CA ARG A 218 0.16 17.15 -8.97
C ARG A 218 0.44 16.55 -10.34
N ARG A 219 0.22 15.24 -10.52
CA ARG A 219 0.38 14.57 -11.81
C ARG A 219 -0.54 15.14 -12.88
N GLN A 220 -1.81 15.39 -12.55
CA GLN A 220 -2.77 15.97 -13.48
C GLN A 220 -2.37 17.39 -13.87
N LYS A 221 -1.89 18.18 -12.91
CA LYS A 221 -1.36 19.53 -13.14
C LYS A 221 -0.16 19.51 -14.06
N ASP A 222 0.82 18.65 -13.79
CA ASP A 222 2.04 18.53 -14.61
C ASP A 222 1.69 18.10 -16.04
N ARG A 223 0.78 17.12 -16.18
CA ARG A 223 0.27 16.69 -17.49
C ARG A 223 -0.48 17.80 -18.22
N ALA A 224 -1.28 18.60 -17.51
CA ALA A 224 -1.98 19.73 -18.10
C ALA A 224 -1.00 20.82 -18.58
N LYS A 225 0.07 21.08 -17.82
CA LYS A 225 1.17 21.99 -18.21
C LYS A 225 1.92 21.48 -19.44
N GLU A 226 2.23 20.18 -19.47
CA GLU A 226 2.86 19.55 -20.63
C GLU A 226 1.97 19.62 -21.88
N LEU A 227 0.66 19.30 -21.74
CA LEU A 227 -0.30 19.39 -22.83
C LEU A 227 -0.45 20.83 -23.35
N LEU A 228 -0.38 21.82 -22.47
CA LEU A 228 -0.41 23.23 -22.85
C LEU A 228 0.83 23.60 -23.66
N HIS A 229 2.02 23.20 -23.21
CA HIS A 229 3.27 23.43 -23.94
C HIS A 229 3.25 22.77 -25.34
N GLN A 230 2.80 21.52 -25.42
CA GLN A 230 2.66 20.79 -26.69
C GLN A 230 1.57 21.36 -27.60
N SER A 231 0.60 22.12 -27.05
CA SER A 231 -0.53 22.63 -27.83
C SER A 231 -0.08 23.64 -28.89
N ASP A 232 0.90 24.49 -28.57
CA ASP A 232 1.42 25.51 -29.48
C ASP A 232 2.12 24.86 -30.70
N GLU A 233 3.02 23.90 -30.44
CA GLU A 233 3.70 23.16 -31.50
C GLU A 233 2.71 22.37 -32.36
N ALA A 234 1.71 21.74 -31.74
CA ALA A 234 0.68 21.00 -32.46
C ALA A 234 -0.19 21.91 -33.33
N ILE A 235 -0.57 23.09 -32.85
CA ILE A 235 -1.34 24.07 -33.63
C ILE A 235 -0.52 24.50 -34.85
N ILE A 236 0.74 24.90 -34.66
CA ILE A 236 1.64 25.28 -35.76
C ILE A 236 1.78 24.14 -36.79
N HIS A 237 1.97 22.91 -36.31
CA HIS A 237 2.07 21.74 -37.18
C HIS A 237 0.81 21.56 -38.05
N TRP A 238 -0.39 21.61 -37.45
CA TRP A 238 -1.63 21.41 -38.20
C TRP A 238 -2.03 22.60 -39.08
N GLU A 239 -1.73 23.84 -38.66
CA GLU A 239 -1.90 25.02 -39.51
C GLU A 239 -1.04 24.95 -40.77
N ARG A 240 0.23 24.51 -40.62
CA ARG A 240 1.13 24.31 -41.75
C ARG A 240 0.63 23.21 -42.68
N ARG A 241 0.15 22.09 -42.15
CA ARG A 241 -0.44 20.99 -42.95
C ARG A 241 -1.66 21.41 -43.75
N LEU A 242 -2.48 22.31 -43.20
CA LEU A 242 -3.65 22.86 -43.92
C LEU A 242 -3.26 23.86 -45.01
N LYS A 243 -2.09 24.51 -44.92
CA LYS A 243 -1.58 25.46 -45.92
C LYS A 243 -0.75 24.78 -47.01
N ASP A 244 0.22 23.98 -46.60
CA ASP A 244 1.27 23.42 -47.48
C ASP A 244 0.91 22.01 -47.98
N GLY A 245 -0.10 21.35 -47.37
CA GLY A 245 -0.57 20.02 -47.74
C GLY A 245 -0.12 18.89 -46.80
N PHE A 246 -0.53 17.66 -47.13
CA PHE A 246 -0.34 16.48 -46.28
C PHE A 246 0.82 15.57 -46.72
N GLU A 247 1.49 15.92 -47.81
CA GLU A 247 2.61 15.17 -48.37
C GLU A 247 3.93 15.46 -47.61
N GLU A 248 5.07 15.04 -48.14
CA GLU A 248 6.36 15.28 -47.50
C GLU A 248 6.75 16.78 -47.58
N LEU A 249 6.89 17.44 -46.43
CA LEU A 249 7.19 18.88 -46.32
C LEU A 249 8.61 19.16 -45.77
N GLY A 250 9.45 18.12 -45.66
CA GLY A 250 10.82 18.21 -45.15
C GLY A 250 10.97 17.79 -43.67
N GLN A 251 12.10 18.18 -43.06
CA GLN A 251 12.51 17.66 -41.74
C GLN A 251 11.48 18.00 -40.64
N GLY A 252 10.99 16.96 -39.97
CA GLY A 252 9.92 17.06 -38.95
C GLY A 252 8.49 16.93 -39.50
N TYR A 253 8.29 16.84 -40.81
CA TYR A 253 6.97 16.75 -41.45
C TYR A 253 6.90 15.59 -42.47
N PRO A 254 6.77 14.33 -42.01
CA PRO A 254 6.71 13.13 -42.89
C PRO A 254 5.40 13.06 -43.70
N ASP A 255 5.37 12.32 -44.82
CA ASP A 255 4.13 12.12 -45.59
C ASP A 255 3.07 11.38 -44.75
N LEU A 256 1.98 12.09 -44.41
CA LEU A 256 0.87 11.55 -43.60
C LEU A 256 -0.07 10.66 -44.43
N LEU A 257 -0.05 10.80 -45.75
CA LEU A 257 -0.86 10.01 -46.68
C LEU A 257 -0.13 8.76 -47.18
N ALA A 258 1.15 8.58 -46.88
CA ALA A 258 1.94 7.42 -47.31
C ALA A 258 1.26 6.08 -46.99
N SER A 259 0.72 5.93 -45.77
CA SER A 259 0.00 4.70 -45.38
C SER A 259 -1.29 4.50 -46.18
N ARG A 260 -2.00 5.58 -46.50
CA ARG A 260 -3.21 5.53 -47.34
C ARG A 260 -2.86 5.14 -48.77
N LYS A 261 -1.82 5.74 -49.35
CA LYS A 261 -1.30 5.42 -50.70
C LYS A 261 -0.91 3.94 -50.81
N ILE A 262 -0.28 3.37 -49.78
CA ILE A 262 0.08 1.93 -49.73
C ILE A 262 -1.18 1.05 -49.75
N ILE A 263 -2.20 1.38 -48.96
CA ILE A 263 -3.44 0.60 -48.87
C ILE A 263 -4.25 0.72 -50.17
N GLU A 264 -4.36 1.92 -50.75
CA GLU A 264 -5.03 2.14 -52.05
C GLU A 264 -4.32 1.36 -53.18
N GLY A 265 -2.99 1.23 -53.11
CA GLY A 265 -2.20 0.37 -54.00
C GLY A 265 -2.32 -1.14 -53.75
N GLY A 266 -3.23 -1.58 -52.86
CA GLY A 266 -3.43 -3.00 -52.52
C GLY A 266 -2.41 -3.56 -51.53
N GLY A 267 -1.57 -2.71 -50.92
CA GLY A 267 -0.59 -3.09 -49.93
C GLY A 267 -1.18 -3.36 -48.53
N PRO A 268 -0.43 -4.04 -47.65
CA PRO A 268 -0.88 -4.33 -46.29
C PRO A 268 -0.97 -3.05 -45.44
N SER A 269 -2.01 -2.95 -44.59
CA SER A 269 -2.13 -1.84 -43.65
C SER A 269 -1.05 -1.90 -42.56
N SER A 270 -0.65 -0.76 -42.00
CA SER A 270 0.32 -0.69 -40.90
C SER A 270 -0.14 -1.40 -39.62
N PHE A 271 -1.46 -1.61 -39.49
CA PHE A 271 -2.08 -2.34 -38.38
C PHE A 271 -2.24 -3.85 -38.65
N ALA A 272 -2.08 -4.28 -39.91
CA ALA A 272 -1.98 -5.70 -40.22
C ALA A 272 -0.68 -6.20 -39.58
N LYS A 273 -0.80 -6.91 -38.45
CA LYS A 273 0.30 -7.65 -37.86
C LYS A 273 0.94 -8.44 -38.99
N LYS A 274 2.21 -8.15 -39.33
CA LYS A 274 3.00 -9.05 -40.17
C LYS A 274 2.88 -10.42 -39.53
N GLU A 275 2.14 -11.33 -40.14
CA GLU A 275 2.10 -12.70 -39.66
C GLU A 275 3.55 -13.16 -39.65
N SER A 276 4.08 -13.39 -38.44
CA SER A 276 5.44 -13.84 -38.31
C SER A 276 5.58 -15.09 -39.18
N LYS A 277 6.69 -15.24 -39.92
CA LYS A 277 6.98 -16.41 -40.78
C LYS A 277 6.82 -17.77 -40.04
N LYS A 278 6.71 -17.76 -38.71
CA LYS A 278 6.35 -18.89 -37.85
C LYS A 278 4.93 -19.45 -38.08
N ASN A 279 3.95 -18.63 -38.48
CA ASN A 279 2.58 -19.09 -38.71
C ASN A 279 2.38 -19.64 -40.14
N GLN A 280 3.08 -19.10 -41.14
CA GLN A 280 3.06 -19.64 -42.51
C GLN A 280 3.61 -21.09 -42.55
N ARG A 281 4.70 -21.37 -41.81
CA ARG A 281 5.23 -22.75 -41.65
C ARG A 281 4.31 -23.71 -40.89
N LYS A 282 3.31 -23.20 -40.15
CA LYS A 282 2.31 -24.05 -39.47
C LYS A 282 1.16 -24.43 -40.39
N LEU A 283 0.73 -23.53 -41.30
CA LEU A 283 -0.29 -23.87 -42.29
C LEU A 283 0.19 -24.89 -43.33
N GLU A 284 1.48 -24.84 -43.72
CA GLU A 284 2.08 -25.84 -44.62
C GLU A 284 2.23 -27.23 -43.98
N LYS A 285 2.19 -27.33 -42.64
CA LYS A 285 2.28 -28.62 -41.92
C LYS A 285 0.91 -29.26 -41.63
N THR A 286 -0.19 -28.53 -41.81
CA THR A 286 -1.55 -29.01 -41.51
C THR A 286 -2.34 -29.42 -42.75
N THR A 287 -1.74 -29.41 -43.94
CA THR A 287 -2.33 -30.03 -45.13
C THR A 287 -1.96 -31.52 -45.14
N PRO A 288 -2.92 -32.46 -45.01
CA PRO A 288 -2.61 -33.89 -45.14
C PRO A 288 -2.22 -34.20 -46.60
N PRO A 289 -1.30 -35.15 -46.84
CA PRO A 289 -1.00 -35.58 -48.19
C PRO A 289 -2.23 -36.25 -48.80
N SER A 290 -2.65 -35.75 -49.96
CA SER A 290 -3.70 -36.37 -50.78
C SER A 290 -3.38 -37.85 -50.99
N GLN A 291 -4.21 -38.74 -50.43
CA GLN A 291 -4.09 -40.17 -50.66
C GLN A 291 -4.28 -40.49 -52.15
N LYS A 292 -3.32 -41.25 -52.66
CA LYS A 292 -3.29 -41.83 -54.01
C LYS A 292 -4.55 -42.66 -54.26
N LYS A 293 -5.15 -42.44 -55.44
CA LYS A 293 -6.18 -43.31 -56.04
C LYS A 293 -5.64 -44.71 -56.32
N GLY A 294 -6.45 -45.71 -55.99
CA GLY A 294 -6.44 -47.08 -56.49
C GLY A 294 -7.45 -47.88 -55.64
N GLY A 295 -8.43 -48.61 -56.14
CA GLY A 295 -8.96 -48.92 -57.46
C GLY A 295 -10.13 -49.89 -57.23
N GLU A 296 -11.11 -49.93 -58.15
CA GLU A 296 -12.14 -50.98 -58.44
C GLU A 296 -13.05 -51.46 -57.26
N GLU A 297 -14.36 -51.70 -57.35
CA GLU A 297 -15.32 -52.33 -58.30
C GLU A 297 -16.69 -51.62 -58.07
N GLU A 298 -17.71 -51.53 -58.95
CA GLU A 298 -18.29 -52.36 -60.03
C GLU A 298 -18.62 -51.53 -61.29
#